data_AF-A0A7C8DKP9-F1
#
_entry.id   AF-A0A7C8DKP9-F1
#
_cell.length_a   1.000
_cell.length_b   1.000
_cell.length_c   1.000
_cell.angle_alpha   90.00
_cell.angle_beta   90.00
_cell.angle_gamma   90.00
#
_symmetry.space_group_name_H-M   'P 1'
#
loop_
_entity.id
_entity.type
_entity.pdbx_description
1 polymer ?
#
loop_
_entity_poly.entity_id
_entity_poly.type
_entity_poly.pdbx_seq_one_letter_code
_entity_poly.pdbx_strand_id
1 'polypeptide(L)'
;MDSKRLRQFWFVGLWFLFPWPFMIFQDAFVPAVRYVLLGSTAAAVAVAEGAAGPVGLMVALFVGWGVLTSGLSWLLAAFVAKLLSHIPDRIAWLATAAIFALGFIWALVFEPYSTPFGRAPHGGLLEVLS
;
A
#
# COMPACT_ATOMS: atom_id res chain seq x y z
N MET A 1 22.07 3.29 12.76
CA MET A 1 21.15 2.22 12.37
C MET A 1 21.43 1.96 10.90
N ASP A 2 21.46 0.71 10.47
CA ASP A 2 21.72 0.39 9.06
C ASP A 2 20.64 1.06 8.18
N SER A 3 21.07 1.89 7.21
CA SER A 3 20.21 2.54 6.21
C SER A 3 19.24 1.55 5.55
N LYS A 4 19.66 0.28 5.44
CA LYS A 4 18.84 -0.83 4.96
C LYS A 4 17.58 -1.05 5.81
N ARG A 5 17.69 -1.02 7.14
CA ARG A 5 16.54 -1.23 8.07
C ARG A 5 15.55 -0.08 7.99
N LEU A 6 16.05 1.15 7.90
CA LEU A 6 15.20 2.34 7.76
C LEU A 6 14.41 2.29 6.44
N ARG A 7 15.07 1.95 5.34
CA ARG A 7 14.42 1.74 4.05
C ARG A 7 13.36 0.64 4.12
N GLN A 8 13.65 -0.50 4.74
CA GLN A 8 12.69 -1.60 4.89
C GLN A 8 11.46 -1.14 5.70
N PHE A 9 11.65 -0.41 6.79
CA PHE A 9 10.56 0.09 7.61
C PHE A 9 9.67 1.07 6.85
N TRP A 10 10.27 2.03 6.15
CA TRP A 10 9.54 2.96 5.30
C TRP A 10 8.82 2.25 4.15
N PHE A 11 9.45 1.27 3.52
CA PHE A 11 8.83 0.47 2.47
C PHE A 11 7.58 -0.24 2.99
N VAL A 12 7.70 -1.00 4.08
CA VAL A 12 6.56 -1.71 4.69
C VAL A 12 5.46 -0.73 5.07
N GLY A 13 5.81 0.36 5.75
CA GLY A 13 4.82 1.31 6.19
C GLY A 13 4.10 2.04 5.04
N LEU A 14 4.81 2.42 3.97
CA LEU A 14 4.18 2.95 2.76
C LEU A 14 3.28 1.90 2.08
N TRP A 15 3.69 0.64 2.11
CA TRP A 15 2.94 -0.46 1.51
C TRP A 15 1.59 -0.71 2.21
N PHE A 16 1.53 -0.53 3.53
CA PHE A 16 0.33 -0.72 4.34
C PHE A 16 -0.51 0.54 4.53
N LEU A 17 0.08 1.72 4.59
CA LEU A 17 -0.63 2.94 4.99
C LEU A 17 -0.80 3.96 3.89
N PHE A 18 0.10 4.01 2.90
CA PHE A 18 0.06 5.09 1.93
C PHE A 18 -1.13 4.91 0.96
N PRO A 19 -2.01 5.93 0.82
CA PRO A 19 -3.15 5.86 -0.08
C PRO A 19 -2.69 6.05 -1.53
N TRP A 20 -2.35 4.94 -2.20
CA TRP A 20 -1.91 4.99 -3.60
C TRP A 20 -3.12 5.19 -4.52
N PRO A 21 -3.07 6.16 -5.46
CA PRO A 21 -4.14 6.37 -6.41
C PRO A 21 -4.25 5.18 -7.38
N PHE A 22 -5.48 4.77 -7.67
CA PHE A 22 -5.76 3.87 -8.78
C PHE A 22 -5.93 4.70 -10.06
N MET A 23 -4.93 4.74 -10.96
CA MET A 23 -5.01 5.70 -12.08
C MET A 23 -6.20 5.48 -13.04
N ILE A 24 -6.86 4.32 -12.99
CA ILE A 24 -8.08 4.06 -13.78
C ILE A 24 -9.34 4.64 -13.11
N PHE A 25 -9.37 4.74 -11.79
CA PHE A 25 -10.51 5.26 -11.02
C PHE A 25 -10.06 6.52 -10.29
N GLN A 26 -10.45 7.69 -10.82
CA GLN A 26 -9.93 9.00 -10.42
C GLN A 26 -10.07 9.29 -8.90
N ASP A 27 -11.07 8.69 -8.25
CA ASP A 27 -11.36 8.89 -6.84
C ASP A 27 -10.99 7.70 -5.96
N ALA A 28 -10.18 6.76 -6.43
CA ALA A 28 -9.82 5.55 -5.68
C ALA A 28 -8.41 5.63 -5.09
N PHE A 29 -8.33 5.51 -3.77
CA PHE A 29 -7.11 5.55 -2.98
C PHE A 29 -7.06 4.34 -2.05
N VAL A 30 -6.15 3.41 -2.32
CA VAL A 30 -5.99 2.20 -1.49
C VAL A 30 -4.52 1.90 -1.21
N PRO A 31 -4.21 1.27 -0.08
CA PRO A 31 -2.85 0.87 0.22
C PRO A 31 -2.39 -0.22 -0.74
N ALA A 32 -1.08 -0.28 -1.01
CA ALA A 32 -0.52 -1.19 -2.01
C ALA A 32 -0.81 -2.67 -1.71
N VAL A 33 -0.88 -3.03 -0.42
CA VAL A 33 -1.26 -4.37 0.03
C VAL A 33 -2.65 -4.80 -0.47
N ARG A 34 -3.60 -3.86 -0.66
CA ARG A 34 -4.94 -4.16 -1.16
C ARG A 34 -4.89 -4.70 -2.60
N TYR A 35 -3.97 -4.21 -3.43
CA TYR A 35 -3.80 -4.75 -4.79
C TYR A 35 -3.33 -6.19 -4.79
N VAL A 36 -2.47 -6.56 -3.84
CA VAL A 36 -2.01 -7.94 -3.69
C VAL A 36 -3.13 -8.85 -3.18
N LEU A 37 -3.94 -8.38 -2.22
CA LEU A 37 -5.13 -9.11 -1.76
C LEU A 37 -6.16 -9.31 -2.88
N LEU A 38 -6.47 -8.26 -3.65
CA LEU A 38 -7.41 -8.35 -4.77
C LEU A 38 -6.86 -9.23 -5.91
N GLY A 39 -5.57 -9.09 -6.23
CA GLY A 39 -4.93 -9.89 -7.27
C GLY A 39 -4.85 -11.38 -6.90
N SER A 40 -4.53 -11.69 -5.64
CA SER A 40 -4.46 -13.08 -5.16
C SER A 40 -5.83 -13.74 -5.07
N THR A 41 -6.86 -13.02 -4.61
CA THR A 41 -8.23 -13.54 -4.59
C THR A 41 -8.77 -13.75 -6.01
N ALA A 42 -8.56 -12.79 -6.92
CA ALA A 42 -8.91 -12.94 -8.33
C ALA A 42 -8.19 -14.13 -8.99
N ALA A 43 -6.91 -14.34 -8.67
CA ALA A 43 -6.14 -15.46 -9.19
C ALA A 43 -6.64 -16.80 -8.64
N ALA A 44 -6.98 -16.88 -7.36
CA ALA A 44 -7.56 -18.08 -6.75
C ALA A 44 -8.89 -18.45 -7.42
N VAL A 45 -9.76 -17.47 -7.67
CA VAL A 45 -11.03 -17.66 -8.40
C VAL A 45 -10.77 -18.09 -9.84
N ALA A 46 -9.82 -17.47 -10.55
CA ALA A 46 -9.47 -17.84 -11.91
C ALA A 46 -9.04 -19.30 -12.03
N VAL A 47 -8.23 -19.77 -11.08
CA VAL A 47 -7.75 -21.17 -11.02
C VAL A 47 -8.89 -22.13 -10.64
N ALA A 48 -9.71 -21.78 -9.66
CA ALA A 48 -10.78 -22.65 -9.17
C ALA A 48 -11.93 -22.82 -10.18
N GLU A 49 -12.35 -21.74 -10.82
CA GLU A 49 -13.48 -21.72 -11.75
C GLU A 49 -13.05 -22.01 -13.20
N GLY A 50 -11.75 -22.16 -13.47
CA GLY A 50 -11.21 -22.28 -14.84
C GLY A 50 -11.57 -21.08 -15.71
N ALA A 51 -11.77 -19.91 -15.11
CA ALA A 51 -12.35 -18.74 -15.76
C ALA A 51 -11.36 -18.16 -16.79
N ALA A 52 -11.64 -18.40 -18.07
CA ALA A 52 -11.00 -17.71 -19.19
C ALA A 52 -11.76 -16.40 -19.48
N GLY A 53 -11.04 -15.28 -19.67
CA GLY A 53 -11.61 -13.99 -20.07
C GLY A 53 -11.40 -12.86 -19.05
N PRO A 54 -12.44 -12.08 -18.67
CA PRO A 54 -12.30 -10.84 -17.87
C PRO A 54 -11.56 -11.02 -16.53
N VAL A 55 -11.64 -12.19 -15.91
CA VAL A 55 -10.96 -12.48 -14.64
C VAL A 55 -9.44 -12.42 -14.79
N GLY A 56 -8.89 -12.94 -15.90
CA GLY A 56 -7.46 -12.86 -16.17
C GLY A 56 -6.96 -11.43 -16.35
N LEU A 57 -7.77 -10.56 -16.97
CA LEU A 57 -7.48 -9.13 -17.08
C LEU A 57 -7.48 -8.44 -15.71
N MET A 58 -8.42 -8.78 -14.83
CA MET A 58 -8.46 -8.25 -13.46
C MET A 58 -7.24 -8.70 -12.64
N VAL A 59 -6.81 -9.96 -12.77
CA VAL A 59 -5.58 -10.45 -12.14
C VAL A 59 -4.38 -9.64 -12.63
N ALA A 60 -4.22 -9.52 -13.96
CA ALA A 60 -3.12 -8.76 -14.55
C ALA A 60 -3.14 -7.28 -14.10
N LEU A 61 -4.32 -6.68 -14.01
CA LEU A 61 -4.51 -5.31 -13.54
C LEU A 61 -4.04 -5.15 -12.09
N PHE A 62 -4.56 -5.96 -11.17
CA PHE A 62 -4.22 -5.85 -9.74
C PHE A 62 -2.76 -6.21 -9.47
N VAL A 63 -2.23 -7.24 -10.11
CA VAL A 63 -0.80 -7.60 -9.99
C VAL A 63 0.08 -6.50 -10.57
N GLY A 64 -0.27 -5.95 -11.73
CA GLY A 64 0.46 -4.83 -12.34
C GLY A 64 0.50 -3.60 -11.44
N TRP A 65 -0.63 -3.23 -10.85
CA TRP A 65 -0.72 -2.14 -9.87
C TRP A 65 0.04 -2.44 -8.58
N GLY A 66 -0.04 -3.68 -8.07
CA GLY A 66 0.72 -4.12 -6.90
C GLY A 66 2.23 -4.00 -7.12
N VAL A 67 2.72 -4.41 -8.30
CA VAL A 67 4.14 -4.28 -8.69
C VAL A 67 4.54 -2.81 -8.82
N LEU A 68 3.74 -2.01 -9.52
CA LEU A 68 4.02 -0.58 -9.73
C LEU A 68 4.08 0.18 -8.40
N THR A 69 3.07 0.03 -7.56
CA THR A 69 3.00 0.71 -6.25
C THR A 69 4.05 0.21 -5.28
N SER A 70 4.43 -1.08 -5.34
CA SER A 70 5.57 -1.61 -4.57
C SER A 70 6.89 -1.00 -5.04
N GLY A 71 7.10 -0.89 -6.35
CA GLY A 71 8.28 -0.21 -6.92
C GLY A 71 8.37 1.24 -6.49
N LEU A 72 7.26 1.98 -6.58
CA LEU A 72 7.18 3.37 -6.11
C LEU A 72 7.42 3.50 -4.61
N SER A 73 6.81 2.63 -3.79
CA SER A 73 7.03 2.59 -2.34
C SER A 73 8.50 2.34 -2.00
N TRP A 74 9.16 1.45 -2.75
CA TRP A 74 10.58 1.16 -2.56
C TRP A 74 11.48 2.36 -2.92
N LEU A 75 11.20 3.03 -4.03
CA LEU A 75 11.93 4.23 -4.45
C LEU A 75 11.76 5.37 -3.45
N LEU A 76 10.53 5.63 -2.99
CA LEU A 76 10.25 6.61 -1.95
C LEU A 76 10.97 6.25 -0.65
N ALA A 77 10.90 4.99 -0.22
CA ALA A 77 11.60 4.54 0.99
C ALA A 77 13.12 4.71 0.87
N ALA A 78 13.70 4.44 -0.30
CA ALA A 78 15.13 4.66 -0.54
C ALA A 78 15.50 6.14 -0.51
N PHE A 79 14.65 7.00 -1.09
CA PHE A 79 14.83 8.45 -1.07
C PHE A 79 14.75 9.00 0.36
N VAL A 80 13.73 8.60 1.14
CA VAL A 80 13.57 9.01 2.54
C VAL A 80 14.74 8.51 3.40
N ALA A 81 15.16 7.25 3.23
CA ALA A 81 16.33 6.72 3.94
C ALA A 81 17.62 7.49 3.61
N LYS A 82 17.78 7.95 2.36
CA LYS A 82 18.92 8.81 1.95
C LYS A 82 18.82 10.23 2.52
N LEU A 83 17.63 10.79 2.65
CA LEU A 83 17.47 12.09 3.31
C LEU A 83 17.80 11.99 4.80
N LEU A 84 17.27 10.97 5.46
CA LEU A 84 17.45 10.74 6.90
C LEU A 84 18.87 10.31 7.27
N SER A 85 19.73 9.93 6.32
CA SER A 85 21.12 9.55 6.61
C SER A 85 21.99 10.70 7.13
N HIS A 86 21.52 11.95 7.00
CA HIS A 86 22.20 13.14 7.49
C HIS A 86 21.82 13.48 8.94
N ILE A 87 20.85 12.76 9.52
CA ILE A 87 20.29 13.02 10.85
C ILE A 87 20.80 11.94 11.82
N PRO A 88 21.04 12.26 13.11
CA PRO A 88 21.36 11.25 14.11
C PRO A 88 20.33 10.13 14.14
N ASP A 89 20.82 8.88 14.16
CA ASP A 89 20.00 7.66 14.06
C ASP A 89 18.79 7.62 14.99
N ARG A 90 18.99 8.03 16.26
CA ARG A 90 17.92 8.03 17.26
C ARG A 90 16.79 8.98 16.89
N ILE A 91 17.13 10.17 16.37
CA ILE A 91 16.16 11.18 15.97
C ILE A 91 15.43 10.72 14.71
N ALA A 92 16.16 10.21 13.72
CA ALA A 92 15.56 9.65 12.50
C ALA A 92 14.57 8.52 12.83
N TRP A 93 14.92 7.66 13.79
CA TRP A 93 14.06 6.56 14.23
C TRP A 93 12.82 7.06 14.97
N LEU A 94 12.98 7.95 15.94
CA LEU A 94 11.86 8.54 16.68
C LEU A 94 10.89 9.27 15.73
N ALA A 95 11.42 10.06 14.79
CA ALA A 95 10.61 10.74 13.79
C ALA A 95 9.87 9.74 12.90
N THR A 96 10.55 8.70 12.42
CA THR A 96 9.93 7.65 11.61
C THR A 96 8.81 6.94 12.38
N ALA A 97 9.09 6.49 13.60
CA ALA A 97 8.11 5.81 14.45
C ALA A 97 6.91 6.72 14.76
N ALA A 98 7.14 8.00 15.05
CA ALA A 98 6.08 8.97 15.27
C ALA A 98 5.20 9.18 14.03
N ILE A 99 5.80 9.33 12.85
CA ILE A 99 5.06 9.47 11.58
C ILE A 99 4.20 8.23 11.32
N PHE A 100 4.76 7.03 11.51
CA PHE A 100 4.01 5.79 11.31
C PHE A 100 2.91 5.57 12.35
N ALA A 101 3.16 5.92 13.61
CA ALA A 101 2.13 5.85 14.65
C ALA A 101 0.98 6.83 14.37
N LEU A 102 1.30 8.07 14.00
CA LEU A 102 0.29 9.07 13.64
C LEU A 102 -0.47 8.68 12.37
N GLY A 103 0.23 8.20 11.34
CA GLY A 103 -0.39 7.72 10.10
C GLY A 103 -1.29 6.52 10.33
N PHE A 104 -0.90 5.59 11.21
CA PHE A 104 -1.72 4.44 11.59
C PHE A 104 -2.97 4.86 12.35
N ILE A 105 -2.85 5.74 13.35
CA ILE A 105 -3.99 6.29 14.08
C ILE A 105 -4.93 7.02 13.11
N TRP A 106 -4.37 7.86 12.24
CA TRP A 106 -5.15 8.59 11.24
C TRP A 106 -5.89 7.63 10.30
N ALA A 107 -5.23 6.59 9.81
CA ALA A 107 -5.83 5.58 8.94
C ALA A 107 -6.91 4.73 9.63
N LEU A 108 -6.90 4.62 10.96
CA LEU A 108 -7.94 3.94 11.72
C LEU A 108 -9.13 4.84 12.07
N VAL A 109 -8.88 6.11 12.36
CA VAL A 109 -9.90 7.05 12.87
C VAL A 109 -10.63 7.76 11.72
N PHE A 110 -9.92 8.01 10.62
CA PHE A 110 -10.48 8.67 9.44
C PHE A 110 -10.70 7.65 8.32
N GLU A 111 -11.36 8.09 7.26
CA GLU A 111 -11.64 7.31 6.05
C GLU A 111 -10.77 7.78 4.87
N PRO A 112 -9.43 7.63 4.95
CA PRO A 112 -8.55 8.16 3.92
C PRO A 112 -8.54 7.31 2.65
N TYR A 113 -9.15 6.14 2.70
CA TYR A 113 -9.18 5.21 1.60
C TYR A 113 -10.53 5.22 0.92
N SER A 114 -10.48 5.10 -0.39
CA SER A 114 -11.64 5.01 -1.24
C SER A 114 -11.43 3.92 -2.27
N THR A 115 -12.45 3.09 -2.46
CA THR A 115 -12.35 1.94 -3.37
C THR A 115 -13.64 1.81 -4.15
N PRO A 116 -13.57 1.60 -5.48
CA PRO A 116 -14.74 1.24 -6.27
C PRO A 116 -15.15 -0.23 -6.03
N PHE A 117 -14.33 -0.97 -5.28
CA PHE A 117 -14.50 -2.39 -4.98
C PHE A 117 -14.66 -2.58 -3.47
N GLY A 118 -15.90 -2.75 -2.99
CA GLY A 118 -16.20 -2.96 -1.57
C GLY A 118 -17.66 -2.72 -1.21
N ARG A 119 -18.02 -2.95 0.07
CA ARG A 119 -19.36 -2.66 0.60
C ARG A 119 -19.57 -1.17 0.92
N ALA A 120 -18.48 -0.46 1.22
CA ALA A 120 -18.45 0.98 1.47
C ALA A 120 -17.45 1.64 0.50
N PRO A 121 -17.83 2.74 -0.19
CA PRO A 121 -16.95 3.42 -1.14
C PRO A 121 -15.81 4.18 -0.48
N HIS A 122 -15.96 4.55 0.80
CA HIS A 122 -14.95 5.14 1.67
C HIS A 122 -14.80 4.29 2.92
N GLY A 123 -13.60 4.28 3.50
CA GLY A 123 -13.38 3.57 4.75
C GLY A 123 -12.00 3.74 5.37
N GLY A 124 -11.91 3.31 6.62
CA GLY A 124 -10.64 3.21 7.36
C GLY A 124 -9.78 2.02 6.91
N LEU A 125 -8.60 1.88 7.51
CA LEU A 125 -7.64 0.82 7.18
C LEU A 125 -8.24 -0.58 7.34
N LEU A 126 -9.02 -0.82 8.41
CA LEU A 126 -9.62 -2.13 8.66
C LEU A 126 -10.68 -2.49 7.63
N GLU A 127 -11.49 -1.52 7.21
CA GLU A 127 -12.56 -1.73 6.23
C GLU A 127 -11.98 -2.02 4.85
N VAL A 128 -10.95 -1.28 4.44
CA VAL A 128 -10.27 -1.49 3.15
C VAL A 128 -9.46 -2.77 3.10
N LEU A 129 -9.04 -3.33 4.23
CA LEU A 129 -8.34 -4.61 4.27
C LEU A 129 -9.26 -5.83 4.45
N SER A 130 -10.54 -5.62 4.76
CA SER A 130 -11.56 -6.67 4.82
C SER A 130 -12.08 -7.10 3.45
#